data_AF-A0A8J2HEM3-F1
#
_entry.id   AF-A0A8J2HEM3-F1
#
_cell.length_a   1.000
_cell.length_b   1.000
_cell.length_c   1.000
_cell.angle_alpha   90.00
_cell.angle_beta   90.00
_cell.angle_gamma   90.00
#
_symmetry.space_group_name_H-M   'P 1'
#
loop_
_entity.id
_entity.type
_entity.pdbx_description
1 polymer ?
#
loop_
_entity_poly.entity_id
_entity_poly.type
_entity_poly.pdbx_seq_one_letter_code
_entity_poly.pdbx_strand_id
1 'polypeptide(L)'
;MVKGSKFYLFIDLSHFVCKRSLVLFERFGLSTEFLDVDITLWASHRSFQENIQFFSSLKVVNDVAERNVALITKYNQHLTNSEEQFQGLLQTFDV
;
A
#
# COMPACT_ATOMS: atom_id res chain seq x y z
N MET A 1 -17.08 14.87 -31.50
CA MET A 1 -18.00 14.44 -30.42
C MET A 1 -17.50 13.11 -29.87
N VAL A 2 -17.46 13.00 -28.55
CA VAL A 2 -16.41 12.33 -27.74
C VAL A 2 -16.39 10.80 -27.87
N LYS A 3 -15.27 10.21 -28.34
CA LYS A 3 -14.91 8.83 -28.01
C LYS A 3 -14.23 8.87 -26.65
N GLY A 4 -14.97 8.49 -25.61
CA GLY A 4 -14.47 8.36 -24.24
C GLY A 4 -13.47 7.21 -24.16
N SER A 5 -12.24 7.46 -24.60
CA SER A 5 -11.11 6.59 -24.30
C SER A 5 -10.82 6.72 -22.80
N LYS A 6 -11.07 5.64 -22.07
CA LYS A 6 -10.72 5.50 -20.65
C LYS A 6 -9.23 5.82 -20.46
N PHE A 7 -8.92 7.04 -20.03
CA PHE A 7 -7.60 7.45 -19.54
C PHE A 7 -7.38 6.82 -18.15
N TYR A 8 -7.25 5.50 -18.05
CA TYR A 8 -6.58 4.91 -16.90
C TYR A 8 -5.09 5.01 -17.19
N LEU A 9 -4.55 6.20 -16.90
CA LEU A 9 -3.13 6.47 -16.91
C LEU A 9 -2.46 5.42 -16.01
N PHE A 10 -1.41 4.78 -16.53
CA PHE A 10 -0.60 3.78 -15.86
C PHE A 10 0.00 4.40 -14.57
N ILE A 11 -0.68 4.22 -13.43
CA ILE A 11 -0.17 4.71 -12.14
C ILE A 11 0.90 3.72 -11.68
N ASP A 12 2.15 4.15 -11.73
CA ASP A 12 3.28 3.41 -11.18
C ASP A 12 3.48 3.72 -9.68
N LEU A 13 4.08 2.78 -8.94
CA LEU A 13 4.39 2.94 -7.51
C LEU A 13 5.21 4.21 -7.22
N SER A 14 6.08 4.63 -8.14
CA SER A 14 6.85 5.87 -8.03
C SER A 14 5.98 7.12 -7.85
N HIS A 15 4.74 7.12 -8.34
CA HIS A 15 3.82 8.25 -8.17
C HIS A 15 3.41 8.48 -6.70
N PHE A 16 3.54 7.45 -5.86
CA PHE A 16 3.23 7.52 -4.44
C PHE A 16 4.46 7.79 -3.57
N VAL A 17 5.67 7.73 -4.15
CA VAL A 17 6.90 8.03 -3.44
C VAL A 17 7.04 9.55 -3.32
N CYS A 18 7.12 10.04 -2.09
CA CYS A 18 7.30 11.46 -1.82
C CYS A 18 8.28 11.67 -0.66
N LYS A 19 8.58 12.92 -0.33
CA LYS A 19 9.46 13.24 0.82
C LYS A 19 8.97 12.61 2.13
N ARG A 20 7.65 12.42 2.30
CA ARG A 20 7.08 11.78 3.48
C ARG A 20 7.38 10.27 3.53
N SER A 21 7.66 9.63 2.40
CA SER A 21 8.07 8.22 2.36
C SER A 21 9.42 8.01 3.05
N LEU A 22 10.26 9.04 3.19
CA LEU A 22 11.54 8.95 3.93
C LEU A 22 11.35 8.66 5.42
N VAL A 23 10.20 9.04 5.99
CA VAL A 23 9.85 8.77 7.39
C VAL A 23 9.85 7.26 7.70
N LEU A 24 9.64 6.40 6.70
CA LEU A 24 9.77 4.95 6.87
C LEU A 24 11.18 4.57 7.32
N PHE A 25 12.20 5.08 6.64
CA PHE A 25 13.59 4.79 6.98
C PHE A 25 13.96 5.32 8.36
N GLU A 26 13.54 6.55 8.69
CA GLU A 26 13.75 7.14 10.02
C GLU A 26 13.12 6.28 11.13
N ARG A 27 11.86 5.85 10.96
CA ARG A 27 11.15 5.04 11.96
C ARG A 27 11.80 3.68 12.22
N PHE A 28 12.42 3.10 11.19
CA PHE A 28 13.13 1.82 11.32
C PHE A 28 14.62 1.99 11.60
N GLY A 29 15.14 3.21 11.74
CA GLY A 29 16.56 3.47 11.98
C GLY A 29 17.45 3.05 10.81
N LEU A 30 16.94 3.09 9.60
CA LEU A 30 17.61 2.64 8.38
C LEU A 30 18.34 3.80 7.70
N SER A 31 19.55 3.53 7.21
CA SER A 31 20.35 4.54 6.50
C SER A 31 19.77 4.81 5.11
N THR A 32 19.75 6.09 4.72
CA THR A 32 19.31 6.55 3.39
C THR A 32 20.47 7.01 2.51
N GLU A 33 21.72 6.73 2.88
CA GLU A 33 22.92 7.17 2.14
C GLU A 33 22.91 6.74 0.66
N PHE A 34 22.26 5.62 0.35
CA PHE A 34 22.15 5.17 -1.03
C PHE A 34 21.35 6.14 -1.91
N LEU A 35 20.52 7.02 -1.35
CA LEU A 35 19.77 8.03 -2.10
C LEU A 35 20.67 9.14 -2.65
N ASP A 36 21.86 9.32 -2.10
CA ASP A 36 22.84 10.33 -2.52
C ASP A 36 23.80 9.80 -3.61
N VAL A 37 23.69 8.52 -3.99
CA VAL A 37 24.48 7.91 -5.05
C VAL A 37 23.64 7.59 -6.28
N ASP A 38 24.31 7.43 -7.43
CA ASP A 38 23.67 7.06 -8.69
C ASP A 38 22.91 5.74 -8.56
N ILE A 39 21.71 5.68 -9.16
CA ILE A 39 20.81 4.53 -9.11
C ILE A 39 21.46 3.24 -9.63
N THR A 40 22.38 3.34 -10.59
CA THR A 40 23.12 2.20 -11.13
C THR A 40 24.03 1.53 -10.10
N LEU A 41 24.41 2.25 -9.04
CA LEU A 41 25.26 1.77 -7.95
C LEU A 41 24.47 1.25 -6.74
N TRP A 42 23.13 1.39 -6.74
CA TRP A 42 22.32 0.99 -5.58
C TRP A 42 22.46 -0.49 -5.26
N ALA A 43 22.49 -1.35 -6.29
CA ALA A 43 22.58 -2.80 -6.11
C ALA A 43 23.84 -3.25 -5.34
N SER A 44 24.92 -2.46 -5.39
CA SER A 44 26.17 -2.69 -4.65
C SER A 44 26.32 -1.80 -3.43
N HIS A 45 25.43 -0.82 -3.21
CA HIS A 45 25.47 0.07 -2.06
C HIS A 45 25.03 -0.65 -0.78
N ARG A 46 25.86 -0.58 0.25
CA ARG A 46 25.65 -1.31 1.51
C ARG A 46 24.29 -1.00 2.14
N SER A 47 23.95 0.27 2.34
CA SER A 47 22.67 0.65 2.96
C SER A 47 21.46 0.23 2.12
N PHE A 48 21.58 0.18 0.79
CA PHE A 48 20.50 -0.32 -0.05
C PHE A 48 20.28 -1.82 0.15
N GLN A 49 21.36 -2.61 0.18
CA GLN A 49 21.30 -4.06 0.41
C GLN A 49 20.71 -4.40 1.78
N GLU A 50 21.16 -3.70 2.83
CA GLU A 50 20.64 -3.84 4.19
C GLU A 50 19.14 -3.50 4.25
N ASN A 51 18.74 -2.38 3.63
CA ASN A 51 17.34 -1.96 3.59
C ASN A 51 16.46 -2.92 2.81
N ILE A 52 16.90 -3.44 1.66
CA ILE A 52 16.13 -4.42 0.88
C ILE A 52 15.91 -5.70 1.70
N GLN A 53 16.94 -6.19 2.39
CA GLN A 53 16.81 -7.38 3.22
C GLN A 53 15.82 -7.13 4.37
N PHE A 54 15.92 -5.98 5.03
CA PHE A 54 15.01 -5.59 6.08
C PHE A 54 13.55 -5.53 5.60
N PHE A 55 13.26 -4.74 4.56
CA PHE A 55 11.90 -4.57 4.05
C PHE A 55 11.33 -5.88 3.47
N SER A 56 12.17 -6.73 2.89
CA SER A 56 11.75 -8.05 2.39
C SER A 56 11.47 -9.05 3.51
N SER A 57 12.09 -8.87 4.69
CA SER A 57 11.84 -9.68 5.88
C SER A 57 10.59 -9.25 6.67
N LEU A 58 10.08 -8.03 6.41
CA LEU A 58 8.86 -7.57 7.05
C LEU A 58 7.72 -8.49 6.62
N LYS A 59 7.14 -9.19 7.60
CA LYS A 59 5.88 -9.88 7.42
C LYS A 59 4.80 -8.81 7.22
N VAL A 60 4.60 -8.40 5.97
CA VAL A 60 3.41 -7.66 5.56
C VAL A 60 2.29 -8.69 5.61
N VAL A 61 1.73 -8.90 6.80
CA VAL A 61 0.40 -9.48 6.93
C VAL A 61 -0.45 -8.51 6.12
N ASN A 62 -0.78 -8.90 4.89
CA ASN A 62 -1.51 -8.04 4.00
C ASN A 62 -2.94 -8.00 4.51
N ASP A 63 -3.10 -7.20 5.56
CA ASP A 63 -4.32 -6.92 6.27
C ASP A 63 -5.26 -6.12 5.38
N VAL A 64 -5.03 -6.00 4.07
CA VAL A 64 -5.99 -5.41 3.16
C VAL A 64 -7.31 -6.17 3.24
N ALA A 65 -7.28 -7.50 3.35
CA ALA A 65 -8.49 -8.29 3.58
C ALA A 65 -9.11 -7.98 4.95
N GLU A 66 -8.35 -8.06 6.05
CA GLU A 66 -8.87 -7.84 7.41
C GLU A 66 -9.25 -6.37 7.67
N ARG A 67 -8.57 -5.40 7.06
CA ARG A 67 -8.85 -3.96 7.09
C ARG A 67 -10.05 -3.61 6.24
N ASN A 68 -10.25 -4.26 5.09
CA ASN A 68 -11.48 -4.14 4.31
C ASN A 68 -12.66 -4.73 5.09
N VAL A 69 -12.49 -5.92 5.68
CA VAL A 69 -13.50 -6.53 6.56
C VAL A 69 -13.79 -5.62 7.76
N ALA A 70 -12.77 -5.12 8.47
CA ALA A 70 -12.95 -4.23 9.61
C ALA A 70 -13.60 -2.90 9.23
N LEU A 71 -13.32 -2.36 8.04
CA LEU A 71 -13.98 -1.17 7.52
C LEU A 71 -15.45 -1.44 7.22
N ILE A 72 -15.75 -2.53 6.50
CA ILE A 72 -17.12 -2.96 6.18
C ILE A 72 -17.90 -3.23 7.46
N THR A 73 -17.33 -3.97 8.41
CA THR A 73 -17.95 -4.26 9.71
C THR A 73 -18.20 -2.98 10.51
N LYS A 74 -17.21 -2.09 10.66
CA LYS A 74 -17.39 -0.84 11.43
C LYS A 74 -18.38 0.12 10.78
N TYR A 75 -18.37 0.21 9.45
CA TYR A 75 -19.27 1.10 8.71
C TYR A 75 -20.71 0.57 8.72
N ASN A 76 -20.89 -0.74 8.52
CA ASN A 76 -22.22 -1.36 8.53
C ASN A 76 -22.84 -1.43 9.94
N GLN A 77 -22.05 -1.57 11.00
CA GLN A 77 -22.54 -1.44 12.39
C GLN A 77 -23.20 -0.09 12.68
N HIS A 78 -22.86 0.97 11.93
CA HIS A 78 -23.47 2.30 12.07
C HIS A 78 -24.64 2.53 11.10
N LEU A 79 -24.74 1.74 10.03
CA LEU A 79 -25.79 1.86 9.02
C LEU A 79 -26.99 0.96 9.32
N THR A 80 -26.76 -0.27 9.76
CA THR A 80 -27.81 -1.30 9.86
C THR A 80 -27.55 -2.27 11.02
N ASN A 81 -28.54 -2.44 11.90
CA ASN A 81 -28.49 -3.40 13.02
C ASN A 81 -28.98 -4.81 12.64
N SER A 82 -29.22 -5.07 11.35
CA SER A 82 -29.77 -6.35 10.85
C SER A 82 -28.71 -7.16 10.11
N GLU A 83 -28.45 -8.37 10.63
CA GLU A 83 -27.46 -9.32 10.10
C GLU A 83 -27.78 -9.78 8.66
N GLU A 84 -29.07 -9.82 8.29
CA GLU A 84 -29.52 -10.15 6.92
C GLU A 84 -29.03 -9.13 5.88
N GLN A 85 -29.06 -7.84 6.24
CA GLN A 85 -28.62 -6.77 5.34
C GLN A 85 -27.09 -6.75 5.20
N PHE A 86 -26.38 -7.19 6.24
CA PHE A 86 -24.92 -7.36 6.20
C PHE A 86 -24.51 -8.46 5.21
N GLN A 87 -25.20 -9.60 5.24
CA GLN A 87 -24.92 -10.72 4.31
C GLN A 87 -25.22 -10.35 2.85
N GLY A 88 -26.26 -9.56 2.60
CA GLY A 88 -26.56 -9.03 1.26
C GLY A 88 -25.47 -8.09 0.72
N LEU A 89 -24.89 -7.24 1.57
CA LEU A 89 -23.82 -6.31 1.17
C LEU A 89 -22.51 -7.04 0.87
N LEU A 90 -22.14 -8.05 1.66
CA LEU A 90 -20.93 -8.84 1.41
C LEU A 90 -20.97 -9.52 0.04
N GLN A 91 -22.11 -10.12 -0.33
CA GLN A 91 -22.26 -10.78 -1.64
C GLN A 91 -22.10 -9.83 -2.85
N THR A 92 -22.32 -8.53 -2.68
CA THR A 92 -22.12 -7.54 -3.75
C THR A 92 -20.68 -7.07 -3.93
N PHE A 93 -19.80 -7.31 -2.95
CA PHE A 93 -18.37 -6.94 -3.02
C PHE A 93 -17.47 -8.10 -3.48
N ASP A 94 -17.96 -9.33 -3.48
CA ASP A 94 -17.30 -10.48 -4.10
C ASP A 94 -17.50 -10.47 -5.63
N VAL A 95 -16.60 -9.78 -6.35
CA VAL A 95 -16.37 -9.93 -7.81
C VAL A 95 -14.88 -9.99 -8.10
#